data_AF-A0A9P0L0S9-F1
#
_entry.id   AF-A0A9P0L0S9-F1
#
_cell.length_a   1.000
_cell.length_b   1.000
_cell.length_c   1.000
_cell.angle_alpha   90.00
_cell.angle_beta   90.00
_cell.angle_gamma   90.00
#
_symmetry.space_group_name_H-M   'P 1'
#
loop_
_entity.id
_entity.type
_entity.pdbx_description
1 polymer ?
#
loop_
_entity_poly.entity_id
_entity_poly.type
_entity_poly.pdbx_seq_one_letter_code
_entity_poly.pdbx_strand_id
1 'polypeptide(L)'
;MPRTPSVFINSESYRSHFTDLRTDIAFDLFIVLIASLIDYLLRFHPNISRIFAYLNNLTPKKRAEILELLVNGLKRLEYRGYDSAGVAVDAANSKDIAIIKKTGKVALLEEAIKNSE
;
A
#
# COMPACT_ATOMS: atom_id res chain seq x y z
N MET A 1 16.25 15.17 -13.43
CA MET A 1 16.04 13.73 -13.75
C MET A 1 14.69 13.32 -13.17
N PRO A 2 13.79 12.67 -13.94
CA PRO A 2 12.42 12.47 -13.49
C PRO A 2 12.44 11.50 -12.30
N ARG A 3 12.09 12.01 -11.12
CA ARG A 3 11.98 11.23 -9.88
C ARG A 3 10.51 10.94 -9.62
N THR A 4 9.95 9.93 -10.27
CA THR A 4 8.64 9.40 -9.86
C THR A 4 8.63 7.88 -9.92
N PRO A 5 8.34 7.23 -8.79
CA PRO A 5 7.55 6.03 -8.78
C PRO A 5 6.24 6.38 -8.07
N SER A 6 5.19 6.53 -8.86
CA SER A 6 3.82 6.52 -8.38
C SER A 6 3.44 5.08 -8.02
N VAL A 7 2.68 4.97 -6.93
CA VAL A 7 2.16 3.72 -6.39
C VAL A 7 1.20 3.10 -7.40
N PHE A 8 1.45 1.85 -7.79
CA PHE A 8 0.47 1.06 -8.53
C PHE A 8 -0.43 0.32 -7.53
N ILE A 9 -1.70 0.70 -7.49
CA ILE A 9 -2.76 -0.17 -6.96
C ILE A 9 -2.97 -1.23 -8.04
N ASN A 10 -2.70 -2.50 -7.74
CA ASN A 10 -2.99 -3.56 -8.68
C ASN A 10 -4.51 -3.81 -8.69
N SER A 11 -5.22 -3.12 -9.58
CA SER A 11 -6.64 -3.35 -9.89
C SER A 11 -6.84 -4.47 -10.92
N GLU A 12 -5.80 -5.05 -11.53
CA GLU A 12 -5.98 -6.11 -12.53
C GLU A 12 -6.54 -7.41 -11.95
N SER A 13 -6.41 -7.62 -10.62
CA SER A 13 -7.10 -8.73 -9.95
C SER A 13 -8.62 -8.52 -9.79
N TYR A 14 -9.16 -7.34 -10.12
CA TYR A 14 -10.58 -7.00 -9.94
C TYR A 14 -11.42 -7.24 -11.20
N ARG A 15 -10.81 -7.42 -12.37
CA ARG A 15 -11.54 -7.37 -13.64
C ARG A 15 -12.26 -8.67 -14.02
N SER A 16 -12.02 -9.78 -13.31
CA SER A 16 -12.52 -11.09 -13.77
C SER A 16 -13.87 -11.51 -13.20
N HIS A 17 -14.28 -11.11 -11.99
CA HIS A 17 -15.49 -11.68 -11.37
C HIS A 17 -16.19 -10.73 -10.38
N PHE A 18 -17.01 -9.77 -10.83
CA PHE A 18 -18.36 -9.57 -10.25
C PHE A 18 -19.20 -8.54 -11.03
N THR A 19 -20.51 -8.69 -10.92
CA THR A 19 -21.57 -7.92 -11.61
C THR A 19 -22.31 -7.04 -10.60
N ASP A 20 -21.88 -5.79 -10.36
CA ASP A 20 -22.80 -4.75 -9.90
C ASP A 20 -22.33 -3.35 -10.34
N LEU A 21 -22.87 -2.88 -11.47
CA LEU A 21 -22.39 -1.74 -12.26
C LEU A 21 -22.37 -0.40 -11.50
N ARG A 22 -23.09 -0.28 -10.38
CA ARG A 22 -23.33 1.01 -9.70
C ARG A 22 -22.33 1.29 -8.57
N THR A 23 -21.88 0.24 -7.87
CA THR A 23 -20.85 0.36 -6.83
C THR A 23 -19.45 0.37 -7.40
N ASP A 24 -19.21 -0.36 -8.50
CA ASP A 24 -17.88 -0.43 -9.12
C ASP A 24 -17.45 0.91 -9.73
N ILE A 25 -18.33 1.60 -10.47
CA ILE A 25 -17.98 2.88 -11.10
C ILE A 25 -17.67 3.95 -10.05
N ALA A 26 -18.48 4.04 -8.98
CA ALA A 26 -18.25 5.04 -7.94
C ALA A 26 -16.96 4.76 -7.14
N PHE A 27 -16.66 3.48 -6.85
CA PHE A 27 -15.44 3.07 -6.17
C PHE A 27 -14.19 3.29 -7.01
N ASP A 28 -14.24 2.94 -8.30
CA ASP A 28 -13.16 3.18 -9.25
C ASP A 28 -12.90 4.68 -9.43
N LEU A 29 -13.94 5.49 -9.56
CA LEU A 29 -13.82 6.94 -9.68
C LEU A 29 -13.19 7.55 -8.41
N PHE A 30 -13.55 7.04 -7.23
CA PHE A 30 -12.98 7.46 -5.96
C PHE A 30 -11.49 7.11 -5.87
N ILE A 31 -11.10 5.88 -6.26
CA ILE A 31 -9.69 5.47 -6.29
C ILE A 31 -8.88 6.32 -7.26
N VAL A 32 -9.40 6.59 -8.45
CA VAL A 32 -8.73 7.43 -9.46
C VAL A 32 -8.56 8.86 -8.94
N LEU A 33 -9.58 9.43 -8.29
CA LEU A 33 -9.50 10.75 -7.68
C LEU A 33 -8.43 10.79 -6.57
N ILE A 34 -8.42 9.79 -5.68
CA ILE A 34 -7.45 9.71 -4.58
C ILE A 34 -6.02 9.54 -5.11
N ALA A 35 -5.82 8.70 -6.13
CA ALA A 35 -4.53 8.49 -6.75
C ALA A 35 -4.01 9.77 -7.42
N SER A 36 -4.89 10.49 -8.13
CA SER A 36 -4.56 11.78 -8.76
C SER A 36 -4.22 12.85 -7.72
N LEU A 37 -4.92 12.87 -6.58
CA LEU A 37 -4.61 13.75 -5.45
C LEU A 37 -3.25 13.41 -4.81
N ILE A 38 -2.95 12.13 -4.60
CA ILE A 38 -1.66 11.70 -4.08
C ILE A 38 -0.53 12.10 -5.03
N ASP A 39 -0.68 11.86 -6.34
CA ASP A 39 0.31 12.30 -7.34
C ASP A 39 0.49 13.82 -7.33
N TYR A 40 -0.60 14.59 -7.22
CA TYR A 40 -0.55 16.05 -7.08
C TYR A 40 0.23 16.49 -5.82
N LEU A 41 -0.05 15.88 -4.67
CA LEU A 41 0.65 16.19 -3.42
C LEU A 41 2.14 15.81 -3.47
N LEU A 42 2.47 14.67 -4.08
CA LEU A 42 3.86 14.22 -4.27
C LEU A 42 4.64 15.17 -5.20
N ARG A 43 3.99 15.83 -6.16
CA ARG A 43 4.62 16.86 -7.01
C ARG A 43 5.02 18.11 -6.22
N PHE A 44 4.28 18.47 -5.17
CA PHE A 44 4.55 19.64 -4.34
C PHE A 44 5.61 19.40 -3.26
N HIS A 45 5.82 18.14 -2.84
CA HIS A 45 6.86 17.79 -1.88
C HIS A 45 7.76 16.65 -2.42
N PRO A 46 8.88 16.98 -3.10
CA PRO A 46 9.77 15.99 -3.71
C PRO A 46 10.55 15.12 -2.70
N ASN A 47 10.36 15.38 -1.39
CA ASN A 47 10.94 14.62 -0.29
C ASN A 47 9.95 13.65 0.38
N ILE A 48 8.69 13.57 -0.07
CA ILE A 48 7.76 12.58 0.45
C ILE A 48 8.20 11.18 0.00
N SER A 49 8.31 10.30 0.99
CA SER A 49 8.69 8.90 0.86
C SER A 49 7.71 8.12 -0.02
N ARG A 50 8.20 7.09 -0.71
CA ARG A 50 7.40 6.28 -1.62
C ARG A 50 6.29 5.56 -0.85
N ILE A 51 5.07 5.69 -1.35
CA ILE A 51 3.90 5.02 -0.79
C ILE A 51 3.75 3.66 -1.51
N PHE A 52 3.20 2.65 -0.84
CA PHE A 52 2.76 1.41 -1.46
C PHE A 52 1.45 0.99 -0.80
N ALA A 53 0.42 0.69 -1.59
CA ALA A 53 -0.90 0.34 -1.08
C ALA A 53 -1.41 -0.90 -1.81
N TYR A 54 -1.99 -1.82 -1.05
CA TYR A 54 -2.65 -3.00 -1.55
C TYR A 54 -4.09 -3.02 -1.02
N LEU A 55 -5.04 -3.16 -1.93
CA LEU A 55 -6.46 -3.32 -1.62
C LEU A 55 -6.94 -4.62 -2.26
N ASN A 56 -7.80 -5.30 -1.53
CA ASN A 56 -8.39 -6.56 -1.93
C ASN A 56 -9.90 -6.44 -1.73
N ASN A 57 -10.68 -6.82 -2.75
CA ASN A 57 -12.12 -6.87 -2.71
C ASN A 57 -12.58 -8.25 -3.16
N LEU A 58 -13.50 -8.84 -2.40
CA LEU A 58 -14.12 -10.14 -2.70
C LEU A 58 -13.15 -11.33 -2.88
N THR A 59 -11.84 -11.17 -2.67
CA THR A 59 -10.86 -12.26 -2.73
C THR A 59 -10.19 -12.47 -1.38
N PRO A 60 -10.77 -13.20 -0.41
CA PRO A 60 -10.22 -13.27 0.95
C PRO A 60 -8.74 -13.67 0.97
N LYS A 61 -7.91 -12.82 1.59
CA LYS A 61 -6.47 -13.01 1.75
C LYS A 61 -6.10 -13.04 3.22
N LYS A 62 -5.16 -13.92 3.59
CA LYS A 62 -4.62 -13.93 4.95
C LYS A 62 -3.79 -12.67 5.17
N ARG A 63 -3.81 -12.16 6.40
CA ARG A 63 -3.01 -10.99 6.81
C ARG A 63 -1.52 -11.17 6.50
N ALA A 64 -0.96 -12.36 6.72
CA ALA A 64 0.43 -12.67 6.41
C ALA A 64 0.75 -12.49 4.91
N GLU A 65 -0.14 -12.92 4.00
CA GLU A 65 0.03 -12.73 2.55
C GLU A 65 0.01 -11.25 2.18
N ILE A 66 -0.87 -10.46 2.81
CA ILE A 66 -0.97 -9.01 2.58
C ILE A 66 0.31 -8.32 3.08
N LEU A 67 0.79 -8.66 4.27
CA LEU A 67 2.02 -8.11 4.83
C LEU A 67 3.23 -8.44 3.96
N GLU A 68 3.33 -9.68 3.46
CA GLU A 68 4.39 -10.08 2.55
C GLU A 68 4.37 -9.27 1.24
N LEU A 69 3.18 -9.06 0.65
CA LEU A 69 3.01 -8.22 -0.54
C LEU A 69 3.44 -6.77 -0.28
N LEU A 70 3.03 -6.19 0.85
CA LEU A 70 3.40 -4.83 1.24
C LEU A 70 4.91 -4.68 1.44
N VAL A 71 5.54 -5.59 2.19
CA VAL A 71 6.99 -5.58 2.44
C VAL A 71 7.77 -5.75 1.14
N ASN A 72 7.35 -6.67 0.27
CA ASN A 72 7.98 -6.87 -1.03
C ASN A 72 7.82 -5.65 -1.96
N GLY A 73 6.67 -4.98 -1.91
CA GLY A 73 6.46 -3.69 -2.57
C GLY A 73 7.44 -2.63 -2.06
N LEU A 74 7.56 -2.48 -0.74
CA LEU A 74 8.48 -1.54 -0.10
C LEU A 74 9.96 -1.83 -0.45
N LYS A 75 10.38 -3.10 -0.50
CA LYS A 75 11.75 -3.49 -0.91
C LYS A 75 12.09 -3.03 -2.33
N ARG A 76 11.15 -3.13 -3.28
CA ARG A 76 11.33 -2.61 -4.66
C ARG A 76 11.47 -1.09 -4.70
N LEU A 77 10.89 -0.42 -3.71
CA LEU A 77 10.93 1.03 -3.56
C LEU A 77 12.20 1.48 -2.84
N GLU A 78 12.80 0.64 -1.98
CA GLU A 78 13.94 0.94 -1.10
C GLU A 78 15.21 1.42 -1.83
N TYR A 79 15.41 1.09 -3.11
CA TYR A 79 16.65 1.39 -3.86
C TYR A 79 17.07 2.89 -3.88
N ARG A 80 16.18 3.82 -3.49
CA ARG A 80 16.50 5.26 -3.38
C ARG A 80 17.07 5.70 -2.04
N GLY A 81 17.17 4.80 -1.06
CA GLY A 81 17.67 5.07 0.28
C GLY A 81 16.63 5.77 1.16
N TYR A 82 16.05 5.03 2.10
CA TYR A 82 15.14 5.56 3.12
C TYR A 82 15.73 5.34 4.51
N ASP A 83 15.48 6.30 5.39
CA ASP A 83 15.86 6.28 6.80
C ASP A 83 14.77 5.66 7.69
N SER A 84 13.60 5.32 7.13
CA SER A 84 12.47 4.73 7.85
C SER A 84 11.46 4.07 6.92
N ALA A 85 10.69 3.12 7.45
CA ALA A 85 9.59 2.46 6.75
C ALA A 85 8.44 2.11 7.72
N GLY A 86 7.24 1.93 7.19
CA GLY A 86 6.09 1.51 7.98
C GLY A 86 4.99 0.88 7.13
N VAL A 87 4.14 0.08 7.77
CA VAL A 87 2.93 -0.51 7.20
C VAL A 87 1.75 -0.26 8.13
N ALA A 88 0.57 -0.10 7.53
CA ALA A 88 -0.71 -0.03 8.21
C ALA A 88 -1.61 -1.14 7.64
N VAL A 89 -2.16 -1.98 8.50
CA VAL A 89 -3.03 -3.11 8.14
C VAL A 89 -4.14 -3.28 9.15
N ASP A 90 -5.27 -3.88 8.75
CA ASP A 90 -6.39 -4.13 9.65
C ASP A 90 -5.97 -5.04 10.82
N ALA A 91 -6.34 -4.66 12.05
CA ALA A 91 -6.08 -5.42 13.26
C ALA A 91 -6.79 -6.79 13.22
N ALA A 92 -6.16 -7.81 13.79
CA ALA A 92 -6.64 -9.20 13.70
C ALA A 92 -8.06 -9.38 14.27
N ASN A 93 -8.43 -8.61 15.30
CA ASN A 93 -9.64 -8.83 16.09
C ASN A 93 -10.55 -7.59 16.20
N SER A 94 -10.29 -6.53 15.44
CA SER A 94 -11.09 -5.31 15.53
C SER A 94 -11.13 -4.56 14.20
N LYS A 95 -12.02 -3.56 14.10
CA LYS A 95 -12.03 -2.60 12.99
C LYS A 95 -10.90 -1.56 13.10
N ASP A 96 -9.95 -1.77 14.00
CA ASP A 96 -8.84 -0.86 14.21
C ASP A 96 -7.72 -1.14 13.22
N ILE A 97 -6.86 -0.14 13.01
CA ILE A 97 -5.70 -0.24 12.14
C ILE A 97 -4.47 -0.50 13.00
N ALA A 98 -3.79 -1.61 12.75
CA ALA A 98 -2.48 -1.88 13.30
C ALA A 98 -1.41 -1.17 12.47
N ILE A 99 -0.63 -0.30 13.12
CA ILE A 99 0.45 0.45 12.49
C ILE A 99 1.78 -0.03 13.04
N ILE A 100 2.65 -0.51 12.16
CA ILE A 100 4.00 -0.97 12.50
C ILE A 100 4.99 -0.07 11.75
N LYS A 101 5.90 0.56 12.48
CA LYS A 101 6.90 1.48 11.94
C LYS A 101 8.29 1.17 12.49
N LYS A 102 9.31 1.34 11.67
CA LYS A 102 10.69 1.13 12.06
C LYS A 102 11.62 2.11 11.35
N THR A 103 12.58 2.66 12.10
CA THR A 103 13.68 3.44 11.55
C THR A 103 14.72 2.51 10.93
N GLY A 104 15.26 2.88 9.78
CA GLY A 104 16.23 2.14 8.99
C GLY A 104 15.60 1.42 7.80
N LYS A 105 16.28 0.38 7.34
CA LYS A 105 15.91 -0.39 6.14
C LYS A 105 14.60 -1.17 6.31
N VAL A 106 13.94 -1.48 5.20
CA VAL A 106 12.73 -2.31 5.11
C VAL A 106 12.94 -3.69 5.76
N ALA A 107 14.16 -4.22 5.75
CA ALA A 107 14.50 -5.46 6.47
C ALA A 107 14.20 -5.37 7.98
N LEU A 108 14.48 -4.24 8.63
CA LEU A 108 14.19 -4.04 10.05
C LEU A 108 12.68 -3.93 10.32
N LEU A 109 11.92 -3.39 9.34
CA LEU A 109 10.46 -3.40 9.41
C LEU A 109 9.91 -4.83 9.30
N GLU A 110 10.47 -5.65 8.41
CA GLU A 110 10.08 -7.06 8.27
C GLU A 110 10.32 -7.85 9.56
N GLU A 111 11.46 -7.64 10.22
CA GLU A 111 11.74 -8.21 11.54
C GLU A 111 10.74 -7.72 12.60
N ALA A 112 10.43 -6.41 12.60
CA ALA A 112 9.45 -5.85 13.53
C ALA A 112 8.04 -6.45 13.32
N ILE A 113 7.65 -6.72 12.08
CA ILE A 113 6.38 -7.39 11.74
C ILE A 113 6.38 -8.80 12.32
N LYS A 114 7.43 -9.59 12.08
CA LYS A 114 7.56 -10.97 12.59
C LYS A 114 7.52 -11.06 14.12
N ASN A 115 8.01 -10.04 14.82
CA ASN A 115 7.96 -9.95 16.29
C ASN A 115 6.63 -9.45 16.85
N SER A 116 5.75 -8.91 15.99
CA SER A 116 4.45 -8.35 16.38
C SER A 116 3.27 -9.26 16.09
N GLU A 117 3.50 -10.36 15.36
CA GLU A 117 2.58 -11.50 15.23
C GLU A 117 2.73 -12.44 16.43
#